data_AF-A0A9D7KNE6-F1
#
_entry.id   AF-A0A9D7KNE6-F1
#
_cell.length_a   1.000
_cell.length_b   1.000
_cell.length_c   1.000
_cell.angle_alpha   90.00
_cell.angle_beta   90.00
_cell.angle_gamma   90.00
#
_symmetry.space_group_name_H-M   'P 1'
#
loop_
_entity.id
_entity.type
_entity.pdbx_description
1 polymer ?
#
loop_
_entity_poly.entity_id
_entity_poly.type
_entity_poly.pdbx_seq_one_letter_code
_entity_poly.pdbx_strand_id
1 'polypeptide(L)'
;MNLLNIFLKKWFFPLAVLLIIAGCDERVGIVNPPLYTIPSVSSTVPANADTGVALNQKVVAIFSEEMDSLTITTATFTLMEGNSFTSGTVTYTGTTATFTPSRNLMPYTTYIATITTGAKNKKSVAIQNNYVWSFTTGATATVTPPIVTFTDPANSETGVPLNQKVAATFSKPMDAGTITTATFTLMQGTNFVSGTVSYVGLTATYIPTSNLEANTTYTATITTRAMDLTGNTLVENYVWVFTTGVAAVITPPAVTFTDPQNGETGVAFNQKIAATFSKTMDASTITTATFTLSLGL
;
A
#
# COMPACT_ATOMS: atom_id res chain seq x y z
N MET A 1 78.69 23.37 14.71
CA MET A 1 78.58 24.84 14.80
C MET A 1 78.79 25.40 13.39
N ASN A 2 77.93 26.34 12.96
CA ASN A 2 77.93 27.10 11.70
C ASN A 2 77.35 26.49 10.40
N LEU A 3 76.41 27.27 9.87
CA LEU A 3 75.98 27.40 8.48
C LEU A 3 77.14 27.88 7.58
N LEU A 4 77.23 27.42 6.32
CA LEU A 4 77.20 28.24 5.08
C LEU A 4 77.53 27.43 3.79
N ASN A 5 76.58 27.42 2.85
CA ASN A 5 76.69 27.89 1.44
C ASN A 5 77.60 27.30 0.32
N ILE A 6 76.89 26.94 -0.78
CA ILE A 6 77.08 27.22 -2.24
C ILE A 6 78.12 26.39 -3.04
N PHE A 7 77.69 25.68 -4.11
CA PHE A 7 77.96 26.00 -5.56
C PHE A 7 77.54 24.92 -6.58
N LEU A 8 76.93 25.43 -7.67
CA LEU A 8 76.53 24.94 -9.00
C LEU A 8 77.17 23.66 -9.60
N LYS A 9 76.37 22.88 -10.37
CA LYS A 9 76.61 22.63 -11.82
C LYS A 9 75.45 21.94 -12.57
N LYS A 10 75.30 22.31 -13.85
CA LYS A 10 74.22 21.99 -14.81
C LYS A 10 74.37 20.64 -15.54
N TRP A 11 73.21 20.12 -15.96
CA TRP A 11 72.84 19.43 -17.22
C TRP A 11 73.34 18.01 -17.54
N PHE A 12 72.38 17.09 -17.67
CA PHE A 12 72.32 16.05 -18.72
C PHE A 12 70.83 15.67 -18.98
N PHE A 13 70.34 15.91 -20.20
CA PHE A 13 69.22 15.21 -20.88
C PHE A 13 69.86 14.10 -21.76
N PRO A 14 69.14 13.14 -22.38
CA PRO A 14 67.74 12.70 -22.27
C PRO A 14 67.58 11.15 -22.19
N LEU A 15 66.37 10.64 -21.90
CA LEU A 15 65.84 9.46 -22.61
C LEU A 15 64.31 9.47 -22.53
N ALA A 16 63.67 9.74 -23.66
CA ALA A 16 62.22 9.67 -23.81
C ALA A 16 61.79 8.21 -23.90
N VAL A 17 61.04 7.73 -22.90
CA VAL A 17 60.28 6.49 -22.97
C VAL A 17 58.82 6.86 -23.13
N LEU A 18 58.27 6.53 -24.29
CA LEU A 18 56.89 6.76 -24.68
C LEU A 18 55.99 5.81 -23.87
N LEU A 19 55.24 6.36 -22.90
CA LEU A 19 54.26 5.63 -22.11
C LEU A 19 52.94 5.58 -22.89
N ILE A 20 52.58 4.43 -23.45
CA ILE A 20 51.25 4.20 -24.04
C ILE A 20 50.28 3.95 -22.88
N ILE A 21 49.50 4.96 -22.51
CA ILE A 21 48.43 4.81 -21.53
C ILE A 21 47.23 4.24 -22.30
N ALA A 22 46.97 2.95 -22.14
CA ALA A 22 45.70 2.34 -22.53
C ALA A 22 44.60 2.95 -21.65
N GLY A 23 43.80 3.84 -22.23
CA GLY A 23 42.59 4.35 -21.58
C GLY A 23 41.57 3.23 -21.43
N CYS A 24 41.38 2.77 -20.18
CA CYS A 24 40.19 2.01 -19.84
C CYS A 24 39.04 3.01 -19.73
N ASP A 25 38.16 3.03 -20.74
CA ASP A 25 36.87 3.72 -20.72
C ASP A 25 35.91 2.93 -19.81
N GLU A 26 36.11 3.02 -18.49
CA GLU A 26 35.05 2.66 -17.55
C GLU A 26 34.14 3.88 -17.40
N ARG A 27 33.13 3.94 -18.27
CA ARG A 27 31.90 4.67 -17.98
C ARG A 27 31.32 4.09 -16.71
N VAL A 28 31.64 4.69 -15.57
CA VAL A 28 30.89 4.52 -14.33
C VAL A 28 29.47 4.98 -14.62
N GLY A 29 28.61 4.04 -14.95
CA GLY A 29 27.18 4.26 -14.92
C GLY A 29 26.86 4.76 -13.52
N ILE A 30 26.42 6.01 -13.41
CA ILE A 30 25.59 6.45 -12.29
C ILE A 30 24.30 5.64 -12.37
N VAL A 31 24.36 4.39 -11.91
CA VAL A 31 23.17 3.70 -11.44
C VAL A 31 22.68 4.54 -10.28
N ASN A 32 21.62 5.31 -10.53
CA ASN A 32 20.94 6.01 -9.46
C ASN A 32 20.60 4.92 -8.42
N PRO A 33 21.12 5.00 -7.18
CA PRO A 33 20.86 3.97 -6.19
C PRO A 33 19.34 3.81 -6.06
N PRO A 34 18.83 2.58 -5.90
CA PRO A 34 17.39 2.37 -5.76
C PRO A 34 16.88 3.30 -4.66
N LEU A 35 15.97 4.20 -5.02
CA LEU A 35 15.30 5.07 -4.06
C LEU A 35 14.39 4.18 -3.23
N TYR A 36 14.77 3.93 -1.98
CA TYR A 36 13.92 3.24 -1.03
C TYR A 36 12.97 4.24 -0.39
N THR A 37 11.69 3.89 -0.34
CA THR A 37 10.72 4.60 0.49
C THR A 37 11.01 4.32 1.96
N ILE A 38 10.88 5.34 2.79
CA ILE A 38 10.96 5.19 4.24
C ILE A 38 9.53 4.88 4.70
N PRO A 39 9.29 3.74 5.38
CA PRO A 39 7.96 3.43 5.88
C PRO A 39 7.56 4.44 6.95
N SER A 40 6.26 4.75 7.02
CA SER A 40 5.68 5.64 8.02
C SER A 40 4.31 5.10 8.48
N VAL A 41 3.86 5.50 9.67
CA VAL A 41 2.48 5.24 10.11
C VAL A 41 1.58 6.29 9.47
N SER A 42 0.63 5.84 8.66
CA SER A 42 -0.34 6.67 7.95
C SER A 42 -1.55 7.04 8.81
N SER A 43 -1.98 6.13 9.69
CA SER A 43 -3.10 6.35 10.60
C SER A 43 -3.11 5.33 11.75
N THR A 44 -3.86 5.63 12.81
CA THR A 44 -4.02 4.76 13.98
C THR A 44 -5.48 4.67 14.41
N VAL A 45 -5.84 3.55 15.06
CA VAL A 45 -7.13 3.39 15.76
C VAL A 45 -6.86 2.79 17.15
N PRO A 46 -7.18 3.47 18.25
CA PRO A 46 -7.68 4.84 18.33
C PRO A 46 -6.75 5.87 17.67
N ALA A 47 -7.31 6.98 17.21
CA ALA A 47 -6.55 8.12 16.75
C ALA A 47 -5.84 8.80 17.93
N ASN A 48 -4.82 9.60 17.64
CA ASN A 48 -4.08 10.29 18.68
C ASN A 48 -4.98 11.26 19.46
N ALA A 49 -4.90 11.18 20.79
CA ALA A 49 -5.69 11.92 21.76
C ALA A 49 -7.19 11.58 21.79
N ASP A 50 -7.61 10.45 21.20
CA ASP A 50 -8.99 9.97 21.33
C ASP A 50 -9.37 9.77 22.80
N THR A 51 -10.60 10.10 23.15
CA THR A 51 -11.17 9.91 24.49
C THR A 51 -12.43 9.03 24.41
N GLY A 52 -12.83 8.43 25.52
CA GLY A 52 -14.01 7.57 25.54
C GLY A 52 -13.80 6.23 24.83
N VAL A 53 -12.55 5.82 24.64
CA VAL A 53 -12.21 4.57 23.95
C VAL A 53 -12.75 3.36 24.72
N ALA A 54 -13.37 2.42 24.01
CA ALA A 54 -13.95 1.22 24.61
C ALA A 54 -12.90 0.36 25.32
N LEU A 55 -13.28 -0.26 26.45
CA LEU A 55 -12.33 -1.07 27.24
C LEU A 55 -11.81 -2.32 26.50
N ASN A 56 -12.55 -2.83 25.53
CA ASN A 56 -12.19 -3.97 24.68
C ASN A 56 -11.54 -3.57 23.35
N GLN A 57 -11.13 -2.31 23.19
CA GLN A 57 -10.56 -1.80 21.96
C GLN A 57 -9.18 -2.41 21.65
N LYS A 58 -9.05 -3.01 20.47
CA LYS A 58 -7.75 -3.32 19.84
C LYS A 58 -7.11 -2.05 19.32
N VAL A 59 -5.79 -1.98 19.39
CA VAL A 59 -5.01 -0.82 18.97
C VAL A 59 -4.37 -1.12 17.61
N VAL A 60 -4.49 -0.21 16.65
CA VAL A 60 -4.14 -0.43 15.24
C VAL A 60 -3.20 0.68 14.77
N ALA A 61 -2.22 0.28 13.95
CA ALA A 61 -1.39 1.17 13.15
C ALA A 61 -1.42 0.73 11.68
N ILE A 62 -1.70 1.66 10.77
CA ILE A 62 -1.69 1.45 9.33
C ILE A 62 -0.44 2.10 8.76
N PHE A 63 0.34 1.36 7.98
CA PHE A 63 1.60 1.82 7.38
C PHE A 63 1.43 2.33 5.95
N SER A 64 2.35 3.20 5.52
CA SER A 64 2.39 3.75 4.15
C SER A 64 2.78 2.75 3.08
N GLU A 65 3.34 1.60 3.50
CA GLU A 65 3.77 0.50 2.64
C GLU A 65 3.74 -0.82 3.42
N GLU A 66 3.96 -1.93 2.71
CA GLU A 66 4.06 -3.24 3.34
C GLU A 66 5.35 -3.36 4.18
N MET A 67 5.17 -3.79 5.41
CA MET A 67 6.23 -4.03 6.38
C MET A 67 6.75 -5.47 6.27
N ASP A 68 7.93 -5.71 6.81
CA ASP A 68 8.38 -7.06 7.13
C ASP A 68 7.63 -7.55 8.38
N SER A 69 6.72 -8.51 8.17
CA SER A 69 5.90 -9.11 9.22
C SER A 69 6.71 -9.69 10.39
N LEU A 70 7.96 -10.12 10.18
CA LEU A 70 8.81 -10.66 11.25
C LEU A 70 9.29 -9.58 12.22
N THR A 71 9.27 -8.32 11.78
CA THR A 71 9.67 -7.17 12.60
C THR A 71 8.50 -6.51 13.32
N ILE A 72 7.26 -6.92 13.03
CA ILE A 72 6.05 -6.40 13.66
C ILE A 72 5.63 -7.36 14.79
N THR A 73 6.05 -7.05 16.01
CA THR A 73 5.89 -7.91 17.19
C THR A 73 5.53 -7.07 18.42
N THR A 74 5.29 -7.70 19.56
CA THR A 74 5.09 -7.00 20.85
C THR A 74 6.32 -6.23 21.33
N ALA A 75 7.50 -6.45 20.74
CA ALA A 75 8.69 -5.65 21.01
C ALA A 75 8.72 -4.33 20.21
N THR A 76 8.04 -4.30 19.06
CA THR A 76 8.07 -3.14 18.13
C THR A 76 6.76 -2.40 18.04
N PHE A 77 5.64 -3.03 18.44
CA PHE A 77 4.36 -2.40 18.68
C PHE A 77 3.98 -2.62 20.15
N THR A 78 4.19 -1.58 20.95
CA THR A 78 3.97 -1.60 22.40
C THR A 78 2.77 -0.76 22.80
N LEU A 79 2.17 -1.10 23.94
CA LEU A 79 1.12 -0.34 24.59
C LEU A 79 1.50 -0.18 26.07
N MET A 80 1.54 1.06 26.57
CA MET A 80 1.92 1.39 27.93
C MET A 80 0.75 1.99 28.71
N GLU A 81 0.65 1.59 29.97
CA GLU A 81 -0.21 2.17 31.00
C GLU A 81 0.69 2.86 32.03
N GLY A 82 0.73 4.19 32.01
CA GLY A 82 1.76 4.93 32.75
C GLY A 82 3.17 4.47 32.34
N ASN A 83 3.89 3.83 33.28
CA ASN A 83 5.26 3.34 33.07
C ASN A 83 5.34 1.82 32.84
N SER A 84 4.20 1.11 32.76
CA SER A 84 4.16 -0.35 32.63
C SER A 84 3.66 -0.77 31.26
N PHE A 85 4.24 -1.83 30.68
CA PHE A 85 3.72 -2.41 29.45
C PHE A 85 2.41 -3.18 29.71
N THR A 86 1.42 -2.92 28.86
CA THR A 86 0.22 -3.74 28.77
C THR A 86 0.54 -5.02 28.00
N SER A 87 0.10 -6.16 28.54
CA SER A 87 0.28 -7.45 27.85
C SER A 87 -0.75 -7.63 26.73
N GLY A 88 -0.35 -8.27 25.64
CA GLY A 88 -1.20 -8.51 24.48
C GLY A 88 -0.48 -9.29 23.39
N THR A 89 -1.14 -9.44 22.25
CA THR A 89 -0.59 -10.05 21.04
C THR A 89 -0.57 -9.04 19.91
N VAL A 90 0.32 -9.23 18.94
CA VAL A 90 0.39 -8.39 17.72
C VAL A 90 0.17 -9.27 16.51
N THR A 91 -0.76 -8.86 15.64
CA THR A 91 -0.96 -9.44 14.31
C THR A 91 -0.65 -8.41 13.23
N TYR A 92 -0.29 -8.88 12.04
CA TYR A 92 0.00 -8.03 10.89
C TYR A 92 -0.65 -8.60 9.63
N THR A 93 -1.40 -7.79 8.88
CA THR A 93 -2.07 -8.19 7.64
C THR A 93 -2.14 -7.03 6.66
N GLY A 94 -1.69 -7.25 5.41
CA GLY A 94 -1.55 -6.19 4.43
C GLY A 94 -0.58 -5.12 4.92
N THR A 95 -1.06 -3.90 5.14
CA THR A 95 -0.32 -2.78 5.74
C THR A 95 -0.72 -2.47 7.18
N THR A 96 -1.50 -3.33 7.83
CA THR A 96 -2.13 -3.05 9.13
C THR A 96 -1.55 -3.93 10.23
N ALA A 97 -1.01 -3.31 11.27
CA ALA A 97 -0.64 -3.99 12.52
C ALA A 97 -1.75 -3.78 13.57
N THR A 98 -2.09 -4.83 14.30
CA THR A 98 -3.12 -4.81 15.35
C THR A 98 -2.56 -5.39 16.64
N PHE A 99 -2.50 -4.58 17.68
CA PHE A 99 -2.23 -4.98 19.05
C PHE A 99 -3.56 -5.34 19.73
N THR A 100 -3.70 -6.57 20.19
CA THR A 100 -4.85 -7.05 20.96
C THR A 100 -4.45 -7.19 22.43
N PRO A 101 -4.94 -6.32 23.33
CA PRO A 101 -4.74 -6.47 24.76
C PRO A 101 -5.21 -7.85 25.26
N SER A 102 -4.47 -8.46 26.18
CA SER A 102 -4.82 -9.79 26.72
C SER A 102 -6.03 -9.77 27.64
N ARG A 103 -6.40 -8.58 28.13
CA ARG A 103 -7.55 -8.27 28.99
C ARG A 103 -8.10 -6.91 28.57
N ASN A 104 -9.35 -6.64 28.96
CA ASN A 104 -9.92 -5.30 28.81
C ASN A 104 -9.01 -4.26 29.50
N LEU A 105 -8.85 -3.13 28.82
CA LEU A 105 -8.15 -1.95 29.34
C LEU A 105 -8.89 -1.39 30.56
N MET A 106 -8.16 -0.68 31.42
CA MET A 106 -8.73 -0.03 32.60
C MET A 106 -9.58 1.19 32.21
N PRO A 107 -10.66 1.50 32.93
CA PRO A 107 -11.50 2.67 32.64
C PRO A 107 -10.78 3.99 32.96
N TYR A 108 -11.14 5.05 32.23
CA TYR A 108 -10.61 6.42 32.41
C TYR A 108 -9.07 6.51 32.47
N THR A 109 -8.40 5.64 31.73
CA THR A 109 -6.95 5.45 31.80
C THR A 109 -6.33 5.84 30.46
N THR A 110 -5.26 6.63 30.51
CA THR A 110 -4.49 7.01 29.33
C THR A 110 -3.47 5.95 29.01
N TYR A 111 -3.54 5.43 27.79
CA TYR A 111 -2.57 4.50 27.23
C TYR A 111 -1.71 5.20 26.18
N ILE A 112 -0.44 4.80 26.10
CA ILE A 112 0.52 5.28 25.10
C ILE A 112 0.93 4.10 24.24
N ALA A 113 0.61 4.15 22.96
CA ALA A 113 1.03 3.17 21.99
C ALA A 113 2.27 3.66 21.22
N THR A 114 3.16 2.74 20.88
CA THR A 114 4.39 3.07 20.16
C THR A 114 4.70 2.05 19.08
N ILE A 115 4.95 2.52 17.85
CA ILE A 115 5.71 1.77 16.85
C ILE A 115 7.16 2.21 16.92
N THR A 116 8.06 1.29 17.27
CA THR A 116 9.48 1.59 17.42
C THR A 116 10.23 1.59 16.09
N THR A 117 11.45 2.17 16.07
CA THR A 117 12.41 2.05 14.96
C THR A 117 12.86 0.61 14.66
N GLY A 118 12.47 -0.38 15.48
CA GLY A 118 12.67 -1.80 15.18
C GLY A 118 11.76 -2.33 14.06
N ALA A 119 10.65 -1.65 13.75
CA ALA A 119 9.75 -2.02 12.66
C ALA A 119 10.36 -1.63 11.30
N LYS A 120 10.47 -2.59 10.37
CA LYS A 120 11.12 -2.43 9.07
C LYS A 120 10.22 -2.86 7.92
N ASN A 121 10.45 -2.31 6.73
CA ASN A 121 9.86 -2.80 5.50
C ASN A 121 10.59 -4.05 4.95
N LYS A 122 10.03 -4.66 3.90
CA LYS A 122 10.62 -5.84 3.23
C LYS A 122 12.00 -5.59 2.62
N LYS A 123 12.46 -4.33 2.55
CA LYS A 123 13.79 -3.92 2.11
C LYS A 123 14.73 -3.59 3.28
N SER A 124 14.34 -3.97 4.50
CA SER A 124 15.09 -3.74 5.74
C SER A 124 15.27 -2.27 6.12
N VAL A 125 14.48 -1.36 5.55
CA VAL A 125 14.44 0.06 5.92
C VAL A 125 13.51 0.22 7.12
N ALA A 126 14.02 0.81 8.20
CA ALA A 126 13.26 1.08 9.42
C ALA A 126 12.36 2.31 9.29
N ILE A 127 11.31 2.39 10.10
CA ILE A 127 10.63 3.67 10.36
C ILE A 127 11.65 4.67 10.94
N GLN A 128 11.58 5.93 10.52
CA GLN A 128 12.63 6.92 10.81
C GLN A 128 12.76 7.23 12.30
N ASN A 129 11.62 7.37 12.99
CA ASN A 129 11.53 7.67 14.41
C ASN A 129 10.46 6.79 15.05
N ASN A 130 10.50 6.63 16.37
CA ASN A 130 9.38 6.03 17.08
C ASN A 130 8.11 6.85 16.79
N TYR A 131 7.07 6.16 16.32
CA TYR A 131 5.75 6.76 16.18
C TYR A 131 4.97 6.52 17.46
N VAL A 132 4.67 7.61 18.19
CA VAL A 132 4.03 7.56 19.51
C VAL A 132 2.69 8.25 19.44
N TRP A 133 1.65 7.62 19.97
CA TRP A 133 0.33 8.22 20.13
C TRP A 133 -0.30 7.79 21.44
N SER A 134 -1.27 8.56 21.90
CA SER A 134 -2.00 8.27 23.14
C SER A 134 -3.50 8.26 22.92
N PHE A 135 -4.22 7.59 23.81
CA PHE A 135 -5.68 7.64 23.88
C PHE A 135 -6.13 7.39 25.33
N THR A 136 -7.34 7.85 25.67
CA THR A 136 -7.94 7.67 26.99
C THR A 136 -9.21 6.84 26.89
N THR A 137 -9.28 5.79 27.71
CA THR A 137 -10.45 4.91 27.77
C THR A 137 -11.65 5.59 28.40
N GLY A 138 -12.85 5.14 28.01
CA GLY A 138 -14.11 5.50 28.62
C GLY A 138 -14.46 4.62 29.82
N ALA A 139 -15.76 4.49 30.07
CA ALA A 139 -16.29 3.76 31.23
C ALA A 139 -16.52 2.27 30.96
N THR A 140 -16.84 1.90 29.71
CA THR A 140 -17.40 0.58 29.38
C THR A 140 -16.80 -0.02 28.12
N ALA A 141 -16.87 -1.35 28.02
CA ALA A 141 -16.65 -2.05 26.76
C ALA A 141 -17.81 -1.76 25.78
N THR A 142 -17.52 -1.80 24.48
CA THR A 142 -18.53 -1.65 23.43
C THR A 142 -19.06 -3.02 23.01
N VAL A 143 -20.40 -3.13 22.93
CA VAL A 143 -21.11 -4.36 22.54
C VAL A 143 -21.99 -4.17 21.30
N THR A 144 -21.91 -3.03 20.63
CA THR A 144 -22.69 -2.76 19.42
C THR A 144 -22.12 -3.59 18.26
N PRO A 145 -22.88 -4.38 17.51
CA PRO A 145 -22.38 -5.08 16.32
C PRO A 145 -21.99 -4.13 15.17
N PRO A 146 -21.01 -4.48 14.31
CA PRO A 146 -20.85 -3.85 13.01
C PRO A 146 -21.98 -4.25 12.05
N ILE A 147 -22.32 -3.35 11.12
CA ILE A 147 -23.25 -3.61 10.02
C ILE A 147 -22.58 -3.29 8.68
N VAL A 148 -23.01 -3.95 7.61
CA VAL A 148 -22.66 -3.58 6.23
C VAL A 148 -23.60 -2.47 5.79
N THR A 149 -23.05 -1.32 5.39
CA THR A 149 -23.81 -0.14 4.98
C THR A 149 -23.92 0.01 3.47
N PHE A 150 -23.03 -0.64 2.72
CA PHE A 150 -22.98 -0.55 1.26
C PHE A 150 -22.31 -1.80 0.67
N THR A 151 -22.74 -2.22 -0.51
CA THR A 151 -22.08 -3.26 -1.32
C THR A 151 -21.96 -2.82 -2.77
N ASP A 152 -20.90 -3.28 -3.43
CA ASP A 152 -20.68 -3.15 -4.87
C ASP A 152 -20.23 -4.52 -5.41
N PRO A 153 -21.00 -5.19 -6.27
CA PRO A 153 -22.30 -4.78 -6.79
C PRO A 153 -23.36 -4.59 -5.71
N ALA A 154 -24.37 -3.78 -6.02
CA ALA A 154 -25.56 -3.67 -5.19
C ALA A 154 -26.31 -5.02 -5.18
N ASN A 155 -27.08 -5.27 -4.12
CA ASN A 155 -27.89 -6.49 -4.05
C ASN A 155 -28.90 -6.53 -5.21
N SER A 156 -28.96 -7.68 -5.88
CA SER A 156 -29.75 -7.95 -7.09
C SER A 156 -29.38 -7.11 -8.32
N GLU A 157 -28.18 -6.51 -8.35
CA GLU A 157 -27.69 -5.81 -9.54
C GLU A 157 -27.48 -6.78 -10.71
N THR A 158 -27.86 -6.35 -11.92
CA THR A 158 -27.73 -7.13 -13.16
C THR A 158 -26.86 -6.38 -14.17
N GLY A 159 -26.22 -7.11 -15.08
CA GLY A 159 -25.35 -6.50 -16.09
C GLY A 159 -23.98 -6.11 -15.53
N VAL A 160 -23.59 -6.70 -14.40
CA VAL A 160 -22.32 -6.45 -13.74
C VAL A 160 -21.15 -6.86 -14.65
N PRO A 161 -20.09 -6.05 -14.80
CA PRO A 161 -18.95 -6.38 -15.64
C PRO A 161 -18.26 -7.69 -15.23
N LEU A 162 -17.73 -8.44 -16.19
CA LEU A 162 -17.05 -9.72 -15.89
C LEU A 162 -15.76 -9.55 -15.05
N ASN A 163 -15.15 -8.37 -15.07
CA ASN A 163 -13.96 -8.02 -14.29
C ASN A 163 -14.29 -7.31 -12.96
N GLN A 164 -15.55 -7.42 -12.48
CA GLN A 164 -16.00 -6.77 -11.26
C GLN A 164 -15.25 -7.28 -10.03
N LYS A 165 -14.82 -6.34 -9.17
CA LYS A 165 -14.41 -6.62 -7.80
C LYS A 165 -15.62 -6.48 -6.89
N VAL A 166 -15.73 -7.35 -5.90
CA VAL A 166 -16.88 -7.37 -5.00
C VAL A 166 -16.49 -6.69 -3.69
N ALA A 167 -17.17 -5.62 -3.31
CA ALA A 167 -16.85 -4.80 -2.15
C ALA A 167 -18.01 -4.69 -1.18
N ALA A 168 -17.66 -4.49 0.10
CA ALA A 168 -18.60 -4.22 1.17
C ALA A 168 -18.00 -3.19 2.13
N THR A 169 -18.77 -2.14 2.45
CA THR A 169 -18.39 -1.10 3.41
C THR A 169 -19.11 -1.32 4.74
N PHE A 170 -18.38 -1.24 5.84
CA PHE A 170 -18.89 -1.42 7.19
C PHE A 170 -19.17 -0.09 7.88
N SER A 171 -20.05 -0.10 8.88
CA SER A 171 -20.39 1.07 9.68
C SER A 171 -19.27 1.56 10.60
N LYS A 172 -18.21 0.77 10.79
CA LYS A 172 -17.08 1.06 11.67
C LYS A 172 -15.86 0.22 11.33
N PRO A 173 -14.67 0.59 11.82
CA PRO A 173 -13.44 -0.15 11.54
C PRO A 173 -13.52 -1.61 11.99
N MET A 174 -13.22 -2.51 11.04
CA MET A 174 -13.14 -3.95 11.25
C MET A 174 -11.72 -4.38 11.64
N ASP A 175 -11.60 -5.51 12.34
CA ASP A 175 -10.31 -6.18 12.50
C ASP A 175 -9.90 -6.83 11.19
N ALA A 176 -8.92 -6.23 10.52
CA ALA A 176 -8.38 -6.68 9.24
C ALA A 176 -7.95 -8.15 9.26
N GLY A 177 -7.47 -8.67 10.39
CA GLY A 177 -7.06 -10.07 10.52
C GLY A 177 -8.24 -11.06 10.46
N THR A 178 -9.47 -10.57 10.65
CA THR A 178 -10.69 -11.38 10.54
C THR A 178 -11.38 -11.25 9.19
N ILE A 179 -10.94 -10.34 8.32
CA ILE A 179 -11.47 -10.13 6.98
C ILE A 179 -10.60 -10.90 5.98
N THR A 180 -11.02 -12.12 5.66
CA THR A 180 -10.24 -13.08 4.86
C THR A 180 -11.16 -13.77 3.84
N THR A 181 -10.60 -14.58 2.95
CA THR A 181 -11.38 -15.42 2.02
C THR A 181 -12.25 -16.47 2.73
N ALA A 182 -12.03 -16.73 4.03
CA ALA A 182 -12.89 -17.59 4.83
C ALA A 182 -14.10 -16.86 5.43
N THR A 183 -14.05 -15.52 5.52
CA THR A 183 -15.11 -14.70 6.13
C THR A 183 -15.79 -13.77 5.14
N PHE A 184 -15.16 -13.48 4.01
CA PHE A 184 -15.75 -12.84 2.83
C PHE A 184 -15.59 -13.79 1.64
N THR A 185 -16.67 -14.42 1.23
CA THR A 185 -16.70 -15.45 0.18
C THR A 185 -17.49 -15.01 -1.03
N LEU A 186 -17.14 -15.54 -2.20
CA LEU A 186 -17.89 -15.40 -3.44
C LEU A 186 -18.18 -16.80 -4.01
N MET A 187 -19.45 -17.06 -4.32
CA MET A 187 -19.93 -18.37 -4.75
C MET A 187 -20.70 -18.26 -6.07
N GLN A 188 -20.52 -19.23 -6.96
CA GLN A 188 -21.36 -19.49 -8.13
C GLN A 188 -22.19 -20.74 -7.85
N GLY A 189 -23.43 -20.56 -7.42
CA GLY A 189 -24.22 -21.67 -6.86
C GLY A 189 -23.50 -22.29 -5.67
N THR A 190 -23.07 -23.55 -5.80
CA THR A 190 -22.30 -24.28 -4.76
C THR A 190 -20.78 -24.23 -4.97
N ASN A 191 -20.30 -23.62 -6.06
CA ASN A 191 -18.88 -23.57 -6.38
C ASN A 191 -18.23 -22.31 -5.81
N PHE A 192 -17.10 -22.47 -5.12
CA PHE A 192 -16.31 -21.35 -4.63
C PHE A 192 -15.56 -20.67 -5.78
N VAL A 193 -15.69 -19.35 -5.87
CA VAL A 193 -14.92 -18.54 -6.81
C VAL A 193 -13.61 -18.17 -6.14
N SER A 194 -12.49 -18.56 -6.72
CA SER A 194 -11.16 -18.21 -6.19
C SER A 194 -10.88 -16.70 -6.27
N GLY A 195 -10.21 -16.17 -5.26
CA GLY A 195 -9.92 -14.75 -5.15
C GLY A 195 -9.05 -14.41 -3.95
N THR A 196 -8.75 -13.13 -3.82
CA THR A 196 -8.09 -12.54 -2.64
C THR A 196 -8.99 -11.53 -1.99
N VAL A 197 -8.76 -11.27 -0.70
CA VAL A 197 -9.50 -10.25 0.05
C VAL A 197 -8.52 -9.19 0.55
N SER A 198 -8.86 -7.93 0.35
CA SER A 198 -8.21 -6.78 0.96
C SER A 198 -9.19 -5.99 1.82
N TYR A 199 -8.68 -5.26 2.81
CA TYR A 199 -9.49 -4.39 3.67
C TYR A 199 -8.74 -3.08 3.88
N VAL A 200 -9.37 -1.95 3.52
CA VAL A 200 -8.79 -0.61 3.63
C VAL A 200 -9.85 0.37 4.11
N GLY A 201 -9.51 1.13 5.14
CA GLY A 201 -10.45 2.07 5.77
C GLY A 201 -11.63 1.33 6.40
N LEU A 202 -12.79 1.41 5.75
CA LEU A 202 -14.03 0.73 6.14
C LEU A 202 -14.50 -0.31 5.11
N THR A 203 -13.73 -0.53 4.03
CA THR A 203 -14.19 -1.32 2.89
C THR A 203 -13.36 -2.58 2.72
N ALA A 204 -14.03 -3.73 2.76
CA ALA A 204 -13.47 -5.01 2.30
C ALA A 204 -13.70 -5.16 0.80
N THR A 205 -12.70 -5.65 0.07
CA THR A 205 -12.78 -5.92 -1.37
C THR A 205 -12.31 -7.35 -1.65
N TYR A 206 -13.19 -8.15 -2.21
CA TYR A 206 -12.92 -9.46 -2.79
C TYR A 206 -12.55 -9.28 -4.27
N ILE A 207 -11.37 -9.77 -4.66
CA ILE A 207 -10.84 -9.68 -6.01
C ILE A 207 -10.76 -11.10 -6.58
N PRO A 208 -11.68 -11.50 -7.48
CA PRO A 208 -11.61 -12.78 -8.16
C PRO A 208 -10.27 -12.95 -8.90
N THR A 209 -9.71 -14.17 -8.91
CA THR A 209 -8.45 -14.46 -9.64
C THR A 209 -8.61 -14.47 -11.15
N SER A 210 -9.84 -14.56 -11.65
CA SER A 210 -10.18 -14.58 -13.07
C SER A 210 -11.49 -13.83 -13.28
N ASN A 211 -11.73 -13.40 -14.52
CA ASN A 211 -13.02 -12.81 -14.87
C ASN A 211 -14.15 -13.79 -14.53
N LEU A 212 -15.24 -13.23 -14.01
CA LEU A 212 -16.50 -13.93 -13.77
C LEU A 212 -17.10 -14.39 -15.11
N GLU A 213 -17.94 -15.43 -15.05
CA GLU A 213 -18.64 -15.98 -16.20
C GLU A 213 -19.79 -15.06 -16.63
N ALA A 214 -20.12 -15.06 -17.92
CA ALA A 214 -21.19 -14.21 -18.46
C ALA A 214 -22.58 -14.70 -18.04
N ASN A 215 -23.52 -13.78 -17.87
CA ASN A 215 -24.93 -14.05 -17.52
C ASN A 215 -25.09 -15.00 -16.32
N THR A 216 -24.19 -14.89 -15.35
CA THR A 216 -24.06 -15.82 -14.23
C THR A 216 -24.39 -15.12 -12.92
N THR A 217 -25.16 -15.79 -12.07
CA THR A 217 -25.51 -15.29 -10.74
C THR A 217 -24.45 -15.71 -9.73
N TYR A 218 -23.95 -14.72 -8.99
CA TYR A 218 -23.00 -14.91 -7.91
C TYR A 218 -23.62 -14.51 -6.58
N THR A 219 -23.23 -15.21 -5.53
CA THR A 219 -23.61 -14.93 -4.14
C THR A 219 -22.36 -14.55 -3.37
N ALA A 220 -22.34 -13.34 -2.84
CA ALA A 220 -21.31 -12.87 -1.94
C ALA A 220 -21.80 -12.96 -0.49
N THR A 221 -20.90 -13.29 0.43
CA THR A 221 -21.26 -13.47 1.84
C THR A 221 -20.15 -12.94 2.73
N ILE A 222 -20.52 -12.11 3.70
CA ILE A 222 -19.70 -11.81 4.87
C ILE A 222 -20.24 -12.58 6.06
N THR A 223 -19.44 -13.47 6.63
CA THR A 223 -19.85 -14.35 7.73
C THR A 223 -19.82 -13.63 9.07
N THR A 224 -20.53 -14.17 10.07
CA THR A 224 -20.45 -13.72 11.47
C THR A 224 -19.08 -13.85 12.11
N ARG A 225 -18.09 -14.49 11.47
CA ARG A 225 -16.72 -14.57 11.98
C ARG A 225 -15.91 -13.30 11.73
N ALA A 226 -16.39 -12.38 10.89
CA ALA A 226 -15.81 -11.05 10.74
C ALA A 226 -16.13 -10.21 11.99
N MET A 227 -15.09 -9.65 12.61
CA MET A 227 -15.19 -8.91 13.88
C MET A 227 -14.73 -7.47 13.72
N ASP A 228 -15.31 -6.58 14.51
CA ASP A 228 -14.78 -5.23 14.68
C ASP A 228 -13.56 -5.19 15.61
N LEU A 229 -12.93 -4.01 15.72
CA LEU A 229 -11.77 -3.83 16.60
C LEU A 229 -12.10 -3.93 18.10
N THR A 230 -13.37 -3.98 18.48
CA THR A 230 -13.81 -4.25 19.85
C THR A 230 -14.22 -5.71 20.05
N GLY A 231 -14.11 -6.56 19.02
CA GLY A 231 -14.44 -7.98 19.08
C GLY A 231 -15.91 -8.30 18.86
N ASN A 232 -16.75 -7.34 18.46
CA ASN A 232 -18.15 -7.61 18.12
C ASN A 232 -18.24 -8.23 16.72
N THR A 233 -19.04 -9.27 16.58
CA THR A 233 -19.33 -9.92 15.29
C THR A 233 -20.52 -9.26 14.60
N LEU A 234 -20.68 -9.51 13.30
CA LEU A 234 -22.00 -9.29 12.67
C LEU A 234 -23.08 -10.11 13.40
N VAL A 235 -24.31 -9.60 13.40
CA VAL A 235 -25.47 -10.27 14.03
C VAL A 235 -25.80 -11.57 13.30
N GLU A 236 -25.71 -11.55 11.97
CA GLU A 236 -25.94 -12.67 11.09
C GLU A 236 -25.01 -12.57 9.87
N ASN A 237 -24.97 -13.62 9.05
CA ASN A 237 -24.24 -13.54 7.79
C ASN A 237 -24.89 -12.49 6.89
N TYR A 238 -24.10 -11.55 6.38
CA TYR A 238 -24.57 -10.60 5.38
C TYR A 238 -24.43 -11.22 4.00
N VAL A 239 -25.54 -11.46 3.31
CA VAL A 239 -25.58 -12.16 2.02
C VAL A 239 -26.20 -11.25 0.97
N TRP A 240 -25.57 -11.15 -0.20
CA TRP A 240 -26.14 -10.46 -1.35
C TRP A 240 -25.81 -11.20 -2.64
N VAL A 241 -26.66 -10.98 -3.65
CA VAL A 241 -26.55 -11.62 -4.96
C VAL A 241 -26.40 -10.58 -6.05
N PHE A 242 -25.76 -10.93 -7.15
CA PHE A 242 -25.70 -10.11 -8.36
C PHE A 242 -25.55 -11.00 -9.59
N THR A 243 -25.91 -10.48 -10.77
CA THR A 243 -25.83 -11.19 -12.03
C THR A 243 -24.93 -10.45 -13.01
N THR A 244 -23.93 -11.14 -13.53
CA THR A 244 -23.01 -10.59 -14.53
C THR A 244 -23.69 -10.35 -15.87
N GLY A 245 -23.18 -9.38 -16.62
CA GLY A 245 -23.55 -9.15 -18.01
C GLY A 245 -22.77 -10.06 -18.97
N VAL A 246 -22.50 -9.54 -20.17
CA VAL A 246 -21.85 -10.30 -21.25
C VAL A 246 -20.37 -9.94 -21.48
N ALA A 247 -19.89 -8.84 -20.88
CA ALA A 247 -18.56 -8.32 -21.18
C ALA A 247 -17.88 -7.74 -19.94
N ALA A 248 -16.54 -7.82 -19.92
CA ALA A 248 -15.73 -7.02 -19.04
C ALA A 248 -15.79 -5.56 -19.49
N VAL A 249 -15.78 -4.63 -18.54
CA VAL A 249 -15.62 -3.21 -18.87
C VAL A 249 -14.13 -2.93 -18.98
N ILE A 250 -13.68 -2.64 -20.19
CA ILE A 250 -12.30 -2.23 -20.47
C ILE A 250 -12.33 -0.76 -20.87
N THR A 251 -11.70 0.10 -20.09
CA THR A 251 -11.44 1.49 -20.50
C THR A 251 -10.14 1.53 -21.32
N PRO A 252 -10.17 1.85 -22.63
CA PRO A 252 -8.94 1.94 -23.42
C PRO A 252 -8.03 3.07 -22.92
N PRO A 253 -6.71 3.00 -23.15
CA PRO A 253 -5.85 4.17 -23.01
C PRO A 253 -6.27 5.26 -24.01
N ALA A 254 -6.22 6.51 -23.57
CA ALA A 254 -6.53 7.68 -24.38
C ALA A 254 -5.32 8.63 -24.38
N VAL A 255 -5.10 9.36 -25.46
CA VAL A 255 -4.10 10.44 -25.48
C VAL A 255 -4.67 11.61 -24.68
N THR A 256 -3.99 12.01 -23.61
CA THR A 256 -4.40 13.13 -22.74
C THR A 256 -3.68 14.42 -23.07
N PHE A 257 -2.53 14.33 -23.73
CA PHE A 257 -1.72 15.48 -24.12
C PHE A 257 -0.86 15.16 -25.33
N THR A 258 -0.65 16.15 -26.18
CA THR A 258 0.34 16.12 -27.26
C THR A 258 1.24 17.34 -27.17
N ASP A 259 2.50 17.17 -27.54
CA ASP A 259 3.45 18.25 -27.78
C ASP A 259 4.02 18.05 -29.19
N PRO A 260 3.78 18.97 -30.14
CA PRO A 260 2.98 20.18 -30.02
C PRO A 260 1.50 19.90 -29.69
N GLN A 261 0.82 20.92 -29.13
CA GLN A 261 -0.61 20.84 -28.93
C GLN A 261 -1.35 20.77 -30.27
N ASN A 262 -2.52 20.12 -30.27
CA ASN A 262 -3.34 20.06 -31.47
C ASN A 262 -3.71 21.47 -31.95
N GLY A 263 -3.34 21.80 -33.20
CA GLY A 263 -3.55 23.12 -33.79
C GLY A 263 -2.48 24.17 -33.44
N GLU A 264 -1.39 23.79 -32.78
CA GLU A 264 -0.29 24.71 -32.48
C GLU A 264 0.39 25.21 -33.77
N THR A 265 0.47 26.54 -33.91
CA THR A 265 1.13 27.21 -35.03
C THR A 265 2.51 27.71 -34.61
N GLY A 266 3.46 27.80 -35.54
CA GLY A 266 4.80 28.33 -35.25
C GLY A 266 5.72 27.36 -34.52
N VAL A 267 5.41 26.06 -34.57
CA VAL A 267 6.24 24.99 -34.02
C VAL A 267 7.62 24.99 -34.69
N ALA A 268 8.68 24.94 -33.89
CA ALA A 268 10.05 24.91 -34.39
C ALA A 268 10.35 23.61 -35.16
N PHE A 269 11.14 23.71 -36.24
CA PHE A 269 11.47 22.55 -37.09
C PHE A 269 12.20 21.40 -36.38
N ASN A 270 12.82 21.67 -35.23
CA ASN A 270 13.51 20.68 -34.40
C ASN A 270 12.70 20.24 -33.17
N GLN A 271 11.40 20.57 -33.12
CA GLN A 271 10.53 20.18 -32.01
C GLN A 271 10.43 18.65 -31.91
N LYS A 272 10.52 18.13 -30.68
CA LYS A 272 10.25 16.72 -30.42
C LYS A 272 8.75 16.51 -30.33
N ILE A 273 8.24 15.52 -31.04
CA ILE A 273 6.82 15.17 -30.97
C ILE A 273 6.63 14.16 -29.83
N ALA A 274 5.72 14.45 -28.91
CA ALA A 274 5.38 13.60 -27.79
C ALA A 274 3.87 13.47 -27.61
N ALA A 275 3.44 12.34 -27.06
CA ALA A 275 2.07 12.13 -26.59
C ALA A 275 2.10 11.50 -25.20
N THR A 276 1.19 11.94 -24.33
CA THR A 276 0.96 11.35 -23.01
C THR A 276 -0.35 10.58 -23.04
N PHE A 277 -0.36 9.39 -22.47
CA PHE A 277 -1.53 8.52 -22.40
C PHE A 277 -2.13 8.51 -20.99
N SER A 278 -3.44 8.29 -20.91
CA SER A 278 -4.18 8.16 -19.64
C SER A 278 -3.80 6.91 -18.84
N LYS A 279 -3.04 5.99 -19.43
CA LYS A 279 -2.55 4.75 -18.82
C LYS A 279 -1.15 4.44 -19.34
N THR A 280 -0.38 3.67 -18.56
CA THR A 280 0.91 3.14 -19.01
C THR A 280 0.72 2.28 -20.26
N MET A 281 1.50 2.57 -21.30
CA MET A 281 1.52 1.80 -22.54
C MET A 281 2.65 0.77 -22.51
N ASP A 282 2.44 -0.37 -23.17
CA ASP A 282 3.53 -1.29 -23.46
C ASP A 282 4.46 -0.64 -24.50
N ALA A 283 5.68 -0.31 -24.11
CA ALA A 283 6.65 0.38 -24.96
C ALA A 283 6.96 -0.39 -26.25
N SER A 284 6.87 -1.73 -26.23
CA SER A 284 7.10 -2.56 -27.43
C SER A 284 6.03 -2.36 -28.52
N THR A 285 4.86 -1.88 -28.13
CA THR A 285 3.74 -1.61 -29.04
C THR A 285 3.78 -0.20 -29.64
N ILE A 286 4.64 0.68 -29.13
CA ILE A 286 4.85 2.05 -29.62
C ILE A 286 6.01 2.03 -30.61
N THR A 287 5.66 1.96 -31.89
CA THR A 287 6.58 1.84 -33.02
C THR A 287 6.29 2.92 -34.06
N THR A 288 7.13 3.03 -35.08
CA THR A 288 6.87 3.93 -36.22
C THR A 288 5.62 3.56 -37.03
N ALA A 289 5.04 2.38 -36.81
CA ALA A 289 3.76 1.98 -37.40
C ALA A 289 2.54 2.44 -36.58
N THR A 290 2.71 2.64 -35.26
CA THR A 290 1.62 2.99 -34.33
C THR A 290 1.69 4.43 -33.83
N PHE A 291 2.85 5.09 -33.97
CA PHE A 291 3.05 6.51 -33.76
C PHE A 291 3.67 7.12 -35.01
N THR A 292 2.83 7.75 -35.84
CA THR A 292 3.22 8.29 -37.14
C THR A 292 3.17 9.81 -37.13
N LEU A 293 4.16 10.44 -37.77
CA LEU A 293 4.12 11.85 -38.13
C LEU A 293 3.94 11.94 -39.66
N SER A 294 2.88 12.60 -40.11
CA SER A 294 2.61 12.84 -41.52
C SER A 294 2.36 14.33 -41.78
N LEU A 295 2.60 14.76 -43.02
CA LEU A 295 2.12 16.06 -43.47
C LEU A 295 0.58 15.98 -43.55
N GLY A 296 -0.10 16.96 -42.96
CA GLY A 296 -1.56 17.09 -43.09
C GLY A 296 -1.94 17.27 -44.56
N LEU A 297 -3.05 16.65 -44.97
CA LEU A 297 -3.66 16.83 -46.29
C LEU A 297 -4.22 18.24 -46.46
#